data_AF-A0A858RNT8-F1
#
_entry.id   AF-A0A858RNT8-F1
#
_cell.length_a   1.000
_cell.length_b   1.000
_cell.length_c   1.000
_cell.angle_alpha   90.00
_cell.angle_beta   90.00
_cell.angle_gamma   90.00
#
_symmetry.space_group_name_H-M   'P 1'
#
loop_
_entity.id
_entity.type
_entity.pdbx_description
1 polymer ?
#
loop_
_entity_poly.entity_id
_entity_poly.type
_entity_poly.pdbx_seq_one_letter_code
_entity_poly.pdbx_strand_id
1 'polypeptide(L)'
;MKPRARAKYRSCPRHFVGCLTVCQQQDMGTETSGRTKWQAALGCALLTTIYAAAAFEGQARTYRLWYYVPAAALAGAFIASRIAERPHGKPRWIIDAVVAILCLSRPLTGQPPVSGHAWFCIHALLTCRDPLAKILAIAVTALTCYAKIVLWHWDPTLWPGLAAGVISGLAWRFCARAQGG
;
A
#
# COMPACT_ATOMS: atom_id res chain seq x y z
N MET A 1 -18.56 -41.14 15.39
CA MET A 1 -18.04 -40.18 16.40
C MET A 1 -16.51 -40.17 16.34
N LYS A 2 -15.88 -39.06 15.96
CA LYS A 2 -14.40 -38.91 15.93
C LYS A 2 -13.90 -38.29 17.23
N PRO A 3 -12.83 -38.81 17.86
CA PRO A 3 -12.35 -38.31 19.15
C PRO A 3 -11.70 -36.93 18.99
N ARG A 4 -12.12 -35.97 19.83
CA ARG A 4 -11.50 -34.65 19.96
C ARG A 4 -10.13 -34.81 20.62
N ALA A 5 -9.07 -34.50 19.89
CA ALA A 5 -7.72 -34.41 20.43
C ALA A 5 -7.66 -33.28 21.47
N ARG A 6 -7.37 -33.65 22.72
CA ARG A 6 -7.16 -32.70 23.82
C ARG A 6 -5.85 -31.95 23.59
N ALA A 7 -5.92 -30.63 23.51
CA ALA A 7 -4.77 -29.75 23.51
C ALA A 7 -4.03 -29.91 24.85
N LYS A 8 -2.83 -30.48 24.79
CA LYS A 8 -1.91 -30.65 25.92
C LYS A 8 -1.35 -29.25 26.24
N TYR A 9 -1.96 -28.56 27.20
CA TYR A 9 -1.37 -27.37 27.82
C TYR A 9 -0.07 -27.81 28.50
N ARG A 10 1.07 -27.62 27.82
CA ARG A 10 2.39 -27.75 28.45
C ARG A 10 2.56 -26.56 29.38
N SER A 11 2.68 -26.85 30.66
CA SER A 11 3.09 -25.95 31.72
C SER A 11 4.36 -25.19 31.33
N CYS A 12 4.25 -23.86 31.29
CA CYS A 12 5.38 -22.97 31.06
C CYS A 12 6.20 -22.87 32.37
N PRO A 13 7.48 -23.26 32.40
CA PRO A 13 8.28 -23.25 33.63
C PRO A 13 8.57 -21.81 34.10
N ARG A 14 8.46 -21.61 35.42
CA ARG A 14 8.62 -20.33 36.15
C ARG A 14 10.08 -19.87 36.27
N HIS A 15 10.81 -19.72 35.16
CA HIS A 15 12.05 -18.94 35.12
C HIS A 15 11.76 -17.62 34.39
N PHE A 16 11.06 -16.73 35.11
CA PHE A 16 10.27 -15.62 34.57
C PHE A 16 10.89 -14.25 34.90
N VAL A 17 12.22 -14.11 34.80
CA VAL A 17 12.90 -12.81 35.06
C VAL A 17 13.68 -12.31 33.82
N GLY A 18 14.12 -13.20 32.93
CA GLY A 18 14.81 -12.81 31.67
C GLY A 18 13.89 -12.53 30.47
N CYS A 19 12.62 -12.91 30.51
CA CYS A 19 11.70 -12.78 29.36
C CYS A 19 11.08 -11.38 29.24
N LEU A 20 11.04 -10.59 30.32
CA LEU A 20 10.44 -9.25 30.31
C LEU A 20 11.30 -8.25 29.52
N THR A 21 12.62 -8.39 29.55
CA THR A 21 13.54 -7.48 28.85
C THR A 21 13.46 -7.62 27.33
N VAL A 22 13.22 -8.84 26.82
CA VAL A 22 13.11 -9.09 25.36
C VAL A 22 11.79 -8.56 24.80
N CYS A 23 10.68 -8.65 25.54
CA CYS A 23 9.42 -8.02 25.12
C CYS A 23 9.52 -6.49 25.12
N GLN A 24 10.17 -5.90 26.12
CA GLN A 24 10.25 -4.44 26.24
C GLN A 24 11.15 -3.80 25.16
N GLN A 25 12.14 -4.54 24.66
CA GLN A 25 13.02 -4.07 23.59
C GLN A 25 12.39 -4.15 22.19
N GLN A 26 11.32 -4.95 22.02
CA GLN A 26 10.53 -4.98 20.78
C GLN A 26 9.60 -3.77 20.64
N ASP A 27 9.11 -3.20 21.73
CA ASP A 27 8.15 -2.08 21.67
C ASP A 27 8.81 -0.77 21.19
N MET A 28 10.02 -0.43 21.65
CA MET A 28 10.67 0.84 21.26
C MET A 28 11.05 0.93 19.77
N GLY A 29 11.24 -0.21 19.09
CA GLY A 29 11.52 -0.23 17.65
C GLY A 29 10.30 0.07 16.77
N THR A 30 9.08 -0.15 17.28
CA THR A 30 7.85 0.01 16.50
C THR A 30 7.42 1.47 16.38
N GLU A 31 7.68 2.30 17.39
CA GLU A 31 7.27 3.71 17.40
C GLU A 31 8.03 4.58 16.39
N THR A 32 9.33 4.32 16.20
CA THR A 32 10.15 5.09 15.24
C THR A 32 9.76 4.77 13.80
N SER A 33 9.46 3.50 13.51
CA SER A 33 9.01 3.04 12.19
C SER A 33 7.68 3.69 11.79
N GLY A 34 6.75 3.86 12.73
CA GLY A 34 5.46 4.52 12.47
C GLY A 34 5.63 5.98 12.02
N ARG A 35 6.47 6.75 12.71
CA ARG A 35 6.70 8.18 12.39
C ARG A 35 7.22 8.40 10.97
N THR A 36 8.18 7.59 10.52
CA THR A 36 8.74 7.73 9.16
C THR A 36 7.70 7.51 8.07
N LYS A 37 6.77 6.57 8.26
CA LYS A 37 5.70 6.28 7.28
C LYS A 37 4.70 7.44 7.17
N TRP A 38 4.32 8.03 8.31
CA TRP A 38 3.49 9.23 8.34
C TRP A 38 4.19 10.42 7.67
N GLN A 39 5.47 10.64 7.98
CA GLN A 39 6.26 11.70 7.36
C GLN A 39 6.35 11.54 5.84
N ALA A 40 6.58 10.32 5.35
CA ALA A 40 6.60 10.05 3.91
C ALA A 40 5.23 10.30 3.25
N ALA A 41 4.15 9.85 3.87
CA ALA A 41 2.79 10.07 3.37
C ALA A 41 2.46 11.57 3.31
N LEU A 42 2.68 12.30 4.41
CA LEU A 42 2.44 13.74 4.49
C LEU A 42 3.35 14.53 3.55
N GLY A 43 4.61 14.13 3.42
CA GLY A 43 5.57 14.74 2.51
C GLY A 43 5.12 14.62 1.05
N CYS A 44 4.76 13.42 0.59
CA CYS A 44 4.25 13.23 -0.77
C CYS A 44 2.92 13.97 -1.02
N ALA A 45 2.03 13.98 -0.03
CA ALA A 45 0.77 14.74 -0.10
C ALA A 45 1.01 16.25 -0.21
N LEU A 46 1.92 16.79 0.60
CA LEU A 46 2.28 18.20 0.62
C LEU A 46 2.95 18.63 -0.69
N LEU A 47 3.92 17.84 -1.18
CA LEU A 47 4.57 18.11 -2.47
C LEU A 47 3.55 18.13 -3.62
N THR A 48 2.61 17.18 -3.63
CA THR A 48 1.56 17.13 -4.65
C THR A 48 0.58 18.30 -4.51
N THR A 49 0.27 18.72 -3.28
CA THR A 49 -0.56 19.91 -3.01
C THR A 49 0.11 21.18 -3.53
N ILE A 50 1.39 21.39 -3.22
CA ILE A 50 2.17 22.54 -3.69
C ILE A 50 2.23 22.55 -5.22
N TYR A 51 2.55 21.40 -5.83
CA TYR A 51 2.55 21.27 -7.29
C TYR A 51 1.19 21.59 -7.91
N ALA A 52 0.10 21.03 -7.36
CA ALA A 52 -1.24 21.29 -7.86
C ALA A 52 -1.65 22.77 -7.73
N ALA A 53 -1.29 23.43 -6.63
CA ALA A 53 -1.59 24.83 -6.38
C ALA A 53 -0.79 25.78 -7.29
N ALA A 54 0.50 25.47 -7.54
CA ALA A 54 1.39 26.31 -8.33
C ALA A 54 1.20 26.15 -9.85
N ALA A 55 0.87 24.94 -10.33
CA ALA A 55 0.88 24.64 -11.77
C ALA A 55 -0.51 24.61 -12.43
N PHE A 56 -1.60 24.64 -11.66
CA PHE A 56 -2.96 24.49 -12.21
C PHE A 56 -3.94 25.47 -11.58
N GLU A 57 -5.05 25.75 -12.26
CA GLU A 57 -6.12 26.63 -11.78
C GLU A 57 -7.51 25.98 -11.92
N GLY A 58 -8.52 26.57 -11.28
CA GLY A 58 -9.92 26.18 -11.39
C GLY A 58 -10.17 24.68 -11.14
N GLN A 59 -10.97 24.06 -12.02
CA GLN A 59 -11.36 22.66 -11.91
C GLN A 59 -10.15 21.70 -11.99
N ALA A 60 -9.12 22.04 -12.76
CA ALA A 60 -7.93 21.21 -12.90
C ALA A 60 -7.12 21.14 -11.59
N ARG A 61 -7.06 22.24 -10.83
CA ARG A 61 -6.46 22.29 -9.48
C ARG A 61 -7.29 21.47 -8.50
N THR A 62 -8.58 21.75 -8.42
CA THR A 62 -9.51 21.05 -7.52
C THR A 62 -9.41 19.55 -7.73
N TYR A 63 -9.47 19.09 -8.97
CA TYR A 63 -9.31 17.69 -9.34
C TYR A 63 -8.03 17.05 -8.78
N ARG A 64 -6.87 17.69 -8.95
CA ARG A 64 -5.60 17.16 -8.43
C ARG A 64 -5.57 17.15 -6.91
N LEU A 65 -6.12 18.18 -6.27
CA LEU A 65 -6.17 18.25 -4.81
C LEU A 65 -7.00 17.13 -4.19
N TRP A 66 -8.22 16.87 -4.69
CA TRP A 66 -9.05 15.83 -4.07
C TRP A 66 -8.71 14.42 -4.57
N TYR A 67 -8.19 14.25 -5.78
CA TYR A 67 -7.93 12.92 -6.38
C TYR A 67 -6.47 12.47 -6.32
N TYR A 68 -5.50 13.36 -6.64
CA TYR A 68 -4.08 12.99 -6.70
C TYR A 68 -3.38 13.08 -5.34
N VAL A 69 -3.74 14.04 -4.48
CA VAL A 69 -3.09 14.18 -3.17
C VAL A 69 -3.27 12.95 -2.28
N PRO A 70 -4.49 12.35 -2.15
CA PRO A 70 -4.64 11.12 -1.38
C PRO A 70 -3.85 9.95 -1.97
N ALA A 71 -3.79 9.86 -3.31
CA ALA A 71 -3.00 8.84 -3.99
C ALA A 71 -1.49 9.01 -3.75
N ALA A 72 -1.00 10.25 -3.73
CA ALA A 72 0.38 10.55 -3.39
C ALA A 72 0.70 10.22 -1.93
N ALA A 73 -0.24 10.48 -1.00
CA ALA A 73 -0.09 10.10 0.40
C ALA A 73 0.06 8.57 0.54
N LEU A 74 -0.79 7.81 -0.16
CA LEU A 74 -0.68 6.35 -0.22
C LEU A 74 0.66 5.90 -0.80
N ALA A 75 1.13 6.53 -1.88
CA ALA A 75 2.42 6.21 -2.48
C ALA A 75 3.59 6.40 -1.50
N GLY A 76 3.60 7.53 -0.77
CA GLY A 76 4.59 7.79 0.27
C GLY A 76 4.57 6.74 1.39
N ALA A 77 3.38 6.42 1.91
CA ALA A 77 3.21 5.37 2.93
C ALA A 77 3.66 3.99 2.42
N PHE A 78 3.30 3.63 1.18
CA PHE A 78 3.67 2.38 0.54
C PHE A 78 5.19 2.23 0.40
N ILE A 79 5.87 3.25 -0.12
CA ILE A 79 7.33 3.25 -0.30
C ILE A 79 8.03 3.12 1.05
N ALA A 80 7.61 3.90 2.06
CA ALA A 80 8.18 3.83 3.40
C ALA A 80 7.97 2.43 4.02
N SER A 81 6.78 1.84 3.85
CA SER A 81 6.52 0.45 4.27
C SER A 81 7.47 -0.53 3.60
N ARG A 82 7.70 -0.40 2.29
CA ARG A 82 8.60 -1.28 1.54
C ARG A 82 10.07 -1.15 1.92
N ILE A 83 10.52 0.05 2.25
CA ILE A 83 11.88 0.27 2.74
C ILE A 83 12.04 -0.38 4.13
N ALA A 84 11.04 -0.22 5.00
CA ALA A 84 11.05 -0.78 6.36
C ALA A 84 10.94 -2.32 6.38
N GLU A 85 10.24 -2.93 5.42
CA GLU A 85 10.07 -4.38 5.34
C GLU A 85 11.31 -5.11 4.74
N ARG A 86 12.36 -4.40 4.29
CA ARG A 86 13.57 -5.00 3.70
C ARG A 86 14.27 -6.00 4.64
N PRO A 87 14.93 -7.03 4.09
CA PRO A 87 15.12 -7.32 2.67
C PRO A 87 13.94 -8.01 1.98
N HIS A 88 13.81 -7.78 0.67
CA HIS A 88 12.87 -8.47 -0.22
C HIS A 88 13.64 -8.99 -1.43
N GLY A 89 13.33 -10.20 -1.92
CA GLY A 89 13.98 -10.69 -3.12
C GLY A 89 13.66 -9.84 -4.35
N LYS A 90 14.63 -9.78 -5.28
CA LYS A 90 14.59 -9.03 -6.55
C LYS A 90 13.25 -9.04 -7.30
N PRO A 91 12.52 -10.17 -7.47
CA PRO A 91 11.27 -10.17 -8.24
C PRO A 91 10.18 -9.29 -7.64
N ARG A 92 10.13 -9.13 -6.31
CA ARG A 92 9.12 -8.29 -5.66
C ARG A 92 9.35 -6.80 -5.95
N TRP A 93 10.61 -6.38 -5.95
CA TRP A 93 11.00 -5.02 -6.32
C TRP A 93 10.66 -4.69 -7.77
N ILE A 94 10.85 -5.64 -8.69
CA ILE A 94 10.47 -5.45 -10.09
C ILE A 94 8.96 -5.26 -10.22
N ILE A 95 8.16 -6.07 -9.52
CA ILE A 95 6.69 -5.92 -9.52
C ILE A 95 6.30 -4.55 -8.95
N ASP A 96 6.80 -4.18 -7.76
CA ASP A 96 6.50 -2.90 -7.12
C ASP A 96 6.89 -1.72 -8.06
N ALA A 97 8.04 -1.80 -8.73
CA ALA A 97 8.51 -0.78 -9.67
C ALA A 97 7.61 -0.67 -10.92
N VAL A 98 7.20 -1.79 -11.51
CA VAL A 98 6.29 -1.81 -12.68
C VAL A 98 4.95 -1.17 -12.32
N VAL A 99 4.38 -1.54 -11.16
CA VAL A 99 3.11 -0.96 -10.70
C VAL A 99 3.25 0.54 -10.47
N ALA A 100 4.34 0.99 -9.82
CA ALA A 100 4.60 2.40 -9.59
C ALA A 100 4.78 3.20 -10.89
N ILE A 101 5.59 2.69 -11.82
CA ILE A 101 5.81 3.32 -13.14
C ILE A 101 4.49 3.44 -13.89
N LEU A 102 3.67 2.40 -13.93
CA LEU A 102 2.38 2.43 -14.63
C LEU A 102 1.34 3.33 -13.93
N CYS A 103 1.44 3.50 -12.61
CA CYS A 103 0.64 4.48 -11.90
C CYS A 103 1.03 5.93 -12.27
N LEU A 104 2.34 6.19 -12.43
CA LEU A 104 2.91 7.51 -12.70
C LEU A 104 2.96 7.87 -14.20
N SER A 105 2.90 6.89 -15.10
CA SER A 105 3.01 7.12 -16.56
C SER A 105 1.79 7.83 -17.16
N ARG A 106 0.67 7.85 -16.43
CA ARG A 106 -0.59 8.45 -16.90
C ARG A 106 -0.45 9.93 -17.29
N PRO A 107 0.17 10.81 -16.48
CA PRO A 107 0.46 12.18 -16.89
C PRO A 107 1.37 12.32 -18.12
N LEU A 108 2.19 11.31 -18.45
CA LEU A 108 3.21 11.40 -19.50
C LEU A 108 2.73 10.91 -20.87
N THR A 109 1.80 9.94 -20.91
CA THR A 109 1.47 9.19 -22.14
C THR A 109 0.03 9.39 -22.63
N GLY A 110 -0.75 10.24 -21.97
CA GLY A 110 -2.07 10.64 -22.43
C GLY A 110 -3.19 9.65 -22.10
N GLN A 111 -2.97 8.32 -22.17
CA GLN A 111 -3.86 7.30 -21.57
C GLN A 111 -3.31 5.87 -21.77
N PRO A 112 -2.83 5.18 -20.72
CA PRO A 112 -2.72 3.73 -20.76
C PRO A 112 -4.13 3.10 -20.77
N PRO A 113 -4.31 1.91 -21.38
CA PRO A 113 -5.61 1.18 -21.40
C PRO A 113 -6.08 0.71 -20.02
N VAL A 114 -5.33 1.03 -18.96
CA VAL A 114 -5.50 0.54 -17.60
C VAL A 114 -5.42 1.70 -16.61
N SER A 115 -6.35 1.75 -15.66
CA SER A 115 -6.32 2.74 -14.57
C SER A 115 -5.17 2.43 -13.61
N GLY A 116 -4.04 3.13 -13.76
CA GLY A 116 -2.86 2.98 -12.89
C GLY A 116 -3.14 3.20 -11.41
N HIS A 117 -4.06 4.10 -11.04
CA HIS A 117 -4.45 4.32 -9.64
C HIS A 117 -5.19 3.10 -9.07
N ALA A 118 -6.13 2.53 -9.84
CA ALA A 118 -6.86 1.33 -9.41
C ALA A 118 -5.91 0.13 -9.26
N TRP A 119 -4.98 -0.03 -10.21
CA TRP A 119 -3.92 -1.04 -10.13
C TRP A 119 -3.11 -0.86 -8.84
N PHE A 120 -2.53 0.34 -8.65
CA PHE A 120 -1.66 0.61 -7.51
C PHE A 120 -2.37 0.42 -6.16
N CYS A 121 -3.61 0.88 -6.02
CA CYS A 121 -4.33 0.77 -4.76
C CYS A 121 -4.65 -0.67 -4.38
N ILE A 122 -5.12 -1.49 -5.33
CA ILE A 122 -5.38 -2.91 -5.08
C ILE A 122 -4.07 -3.66 -4.80
N HIS A 123 -3.02 -3.35 -5.55
CA HIS A 123 -1.70 -3.93 -5.31
C HIS A 123 -1.22 -3.61 -3.88
N ALA A 124 -1.26 -2.36 -3.46
CA ALA A 124 -0.90 -1.92 -2.12
C ALA A 124 -1.74 -2.62 -1.04
N LEU A 125 -3.06 -2.70 -1.24
CA LEU A 125 -3.99 -3.35 -0.31
C LEU A 125 -3.64 -4.83 -0.06
N LEU A 126 -3.24 -5.55 -1.11
CA LEU A 126 -2.93 -6.98 -1.03
C LEU A 126 -1.54 -7.30 -0.49
N THR A 127 -0.61 -6.35 -0.57
CA THR A 127 0.81 -6.61 -0.37
C THR A 127 1.44 -5.85 0.80
N CYS A 128 0.87 -4.72 1.23
CA CYS A 128 1.33 -4.02 2.43
C CYS A 128 0.84 -4.74 3.70
N ARG A 129 1.69 -4.77 4.73
CA ARG A 129 1.30 -5.21 6.07
C ARG A 129 0.96 -4.05 6.99
N ASP A 130 1.57 -2.91 6.75
CA ASP A 130 1.41 -1.70 7.55
C ASP A 130 -0.04 -1.18 7.56
N PRO A 131 -0.62 -0.91 8.75
CA PRO A 131 -2.02 -0.48 8.86
C PRO A 131 -2.27 0.88 8.21
N LEU A 132 -1.33 1.82 8.30
CA LEU A 132 -1.48 3.15 7.67
C LEU A 132 -1.59 3.01 6.15
N ALA A 133 -0.65 2.31 5.52
CA ALA A 133 -0.70 2.06 4.07
C ALA A 133 -1.99 1.34 3.65
N LYS A 134 -2.48 0.38 4.45
CA LYS A 134 -3.76 -0.30 4.19
C LYS A 134 -4.97 0.62 4.28
N ILE A 135 -5.08 1.43 5.33
CA ILE A 135 -6.20 2.37 5.51
C ILE A 135 -6.22 3.36 4.35
N LEU A 136 -5.07 3.92 3.99
CA LEU A 136 -4.95 4.79 2.82
C LEU A 136 -5.31 4.05 1.53
N ALA A 137 -4.90 2.79 1.35
CA ALA A 137 -5.23 2.00 0.16
C ALA A 137 -6.74 1.80 0.04
N ILE A 138 -7.43 1.49 1.14
CA ILE A 138 -8.90 1.35 1.17
C ILE A 138 -9.56 2.68 0.80
N ALA A 139 -9.15 3.78 1.45
CA ALA A 139 -9.72 5.10 1.21
C ALA A 139 -9.53 5.56 -0.24
N VAL A 140 -8.32 5.43 -0.80
CA VAL A 140 -8.02 5.82 -2.18
C VAL A 140 -8.67 4.87 -3.19
N THR A 141 -8.83 3.58 -2.86
CA THR A 141 -9.61 2.64 -3.70
C THR A 141 -11.06 3.08 -3.78
N ALA A 142 -11.69 3.38 -2.64
CA ALA A 142 -13.08 3.84 -2.60
C ALA A 142 -13.26 5.15 -3.38
N LEU A 143 -12.35 6.10 -3.19
CA LEU A 143 -12.32 7.36 -3.94
C LEU A 143 -12.14 7.12 -5.45
N THR A 144 -11.26 6.20 -5.83
CA THR A 144 -11.00 5.84 -7.23
C THR A 144 -12.23 5.21 -7.88
N CYS A 145 -12.90 4.30 -7.19
CA CYS A 145 -14.15 3.70 -7.66
C CYS A 145 -15.26 4.74 -7.77
N TYR A 146 -15.42 5.61 -6.77
CA TYR A 146 -16.39 6.71 -6.82
C TYR A 146 -16.15 7.61 -8.04
N ALA A 147 -14.92 8.07 -8.24
CA ALA A 147 -14.57 8.90 -9.39
C ALA A 147 -14.84 8.19 -10.73
N LYS A 148 -14.44 6.91 -10.87
CA LYS A 148 -14.56 6.16 -12.13
C LYS A 148 -15.98 5.71 -12.46
N ILE A 149 -16.76 5.33 -11.45
CA ILE A 149 -18.11 4.80 -11.65
C ILE A 149 -19.10 5.96 -11.71
N VAL A 150 -19.06 6.87 -10.74
CA VAL A 150 -20.07 7.93 -10.58
C VAL A 150 -19.70 9.15 -11.41
N LEU A 151 -18.52 9.74 -11.19
CA LEU A 151 -18.15 11.01 -11.83
C LEU A 151 -17.74 10.86 -13.30
N TRP A 152 -17.15 9.72 -13.66
CA TRP A 152 -16.70 9.42 -15.03
C TRP A 152 -17.56 8.37 -15.73
N HIS A 153 -18.79 8.17 -15.26
CA HIS A 153 -19.83 7.38 -15.93
C HIS A 153 -19.32 6.01 -16.44
N TRP A 154 -18.86 5.17 -15.52
CA TRP A 154 -18.35 3.82 -15.85
C TRP A 154 -17.14 3.80 -16.79
N ASP A 155 -16.10 4.58 -16.45
CA ASP A 155 -14.84 4.58 -17.21
C ASP A 155 -14.28 3.16 -17.37
N PRO A 156 -14.12 2.66 -18.62
CA PRO A 156 -13.78 1.27 -18.90
C PRO A 156 -12.38 0.88 -18.43
N THR A 157 -11.49 1.86 -18.19
CA THR A 157 -10.12 1.59 -17.70
C THR A 157 -10.08 1.15 -16.24
N LEU A 158 -11.19 1.29 -15.49
CA LEU A 158 -11.28 0.86 -14.09
C LEU A 158 -11.08 -0.64 -13.94
N TRP A 159 -11.82 -1.45 -14.69
CA TRP A 159 -11.84 -2.91 -14.53
C TRP A 159 -10.50 -3.57 -14.85
N PRO A 160 -9.82 -3.23 -15.97
CA PRO A 160 -8.47 -3.71 -16.22
C PRO A 160 -7.51 -3.30 -15.10
N GLY A 161 -7.68 -2.10 -14.52
CA GLY A 161 -6.85 -1.62 -13.41
C GLY A 161 -7.02 -2.46 -12.15
N LEU A 162 -8.26 -2.73 -11.74
CA LEU A 162 -8.56 -3.58 -10.60
C LEU A 162 -8.02 -5.01 -10.81
N ALA A 163 -8.27 -5.59 -11.99
CA ALA A 163 -7.79 -6.93 -12.34
C ALA A 163 -6.25 -7.00 -12.32
N ALA A 164 -5.56 -6.04 -12.94
CA ALA A 164 -4.10 -5.96 -12.93
C ALA A 164 -3.53 -5.82 -11.52
N GLY A 165 -4.20 -5.08 -10.64
CA GLY A 165 -3.83 -4.97 -9.22
C GLY A 165 -3.96 -6.27 -8.45
N VAL A 166 -5.02 -7.05 -8.70
CA VAL A 166 -5.16 -8.39 -8.11
C VAL A 166 -4.05 -9.30 -8.61
N ILE A 167 -3.80 -9.33 -9.92
CA ILE A 167 -2.78 -10.18 -10.54
C ILE A 167 -1.39 -9.84 -9.98
N SER A 168 -1.01 -8.55 -9.96
CA SER A 168 0.31 -8.15 -9.44
C SER A 168 0.44 -8.39 -7.94
N GLY A 169 -0.63 -8.19 -7.17
CA GLY A 169 -0.64 -8.47 -5.73
C GLY A 169 -0.49 -9.96 -5.42
N LEU A 170 -1.17 -10.83 -6.17
CA LEU A 170 -1.01 -12.27 -6.05
C LEU A 170 0.39 -12.72 -6.46
N ALA A 171 0.89 -12.26 -7.62
CA ALA A 171 2.24 -12.56 -8.09
C ALA A 171 3.30 -12.19 -7.04
N TRP A 172 3.18 -11.00 -6.42
CA TRP A 172 4.05 -10.56 -5.34
C TRP A 172 4.02 -11.53 -4.15
N ARG A 173 2.83 -11.99 -3.75
CA ARG A 173 2.62 -12.96 -2.65
C ARG A 173 3.05 -14.38 -2.99
N PHE A 174 3.13 -14.75 -4.26
CA PHE A 174 3.71 -16.02 -4.69
C PHE A 174 5.24 -15.97 -4.60
N CYS A 175 5.88 -14.89 -5.07
CA CYS A 175 7.32 -14.65 -4.91
C CYS A 175 7.72 -14.55 -3.42
N ALA A 176 6.87 -13.90 -2.62
CA ALA A 176 6.41 -14.36 -1.30
C ALA A 176 7.04 -15.62 -0.71
N ARG A 177 6.39 -16.72 -1.09
CA ARG A 177 6.48 -18.05 -0.50
C ARG A 177 7.69 -18.79 -1.07
N ALA A 178 8.02 -18.58 -2.34
CA ALA A 178 9.14 -19.21 -3.01
C ALA A 178 10.53 -18.85 -2.43
N GLN A 179 10.63 -17.76 -1.67
CA GLN A 179 11.88 -17.33 -1.01
C GLN A 179 11.95 -17.72 0.47
N GLY A 180 10.87 -18.25 1.04
CA GLY A 180 10.76 -18.58 2.47
C GLY A 180 10.71 -20.08 2.75
N GLY A 181 10.94 -20.92 1.76
CA GLY A 181 11.21 -22.35 1.88
C GLY A 181 12.62 -22.64 1.38
#